data_AF-A0A645F973-F1
#
_entry.id   AF-A0A645F973-F1
#
_cell.length_a   1.000
_cell.length_b   1.000
_cell.length_c   1.000
_cell.angle_alpha   90.00
_cell.angle_beta   90.00
_cell.angle_gamma   90.00
#
_symmetry.space_group_name_H-M   'P 1'
#
loop_
_entity.id
_entity.type
_entity.pdbx_description
1 polymer ?
#
loop_
_entity_poly.entity_id
_entity_poly.type
_entity_poly.pdbx_seq_one_letter_code
_entity_poly.pdbx_strand_id
1 'polypeptide(L)'
;MDKMDSAVLEAYKEKFTGDEEDLKTLVKNETWLTAQECFELGLCSELFEEEKPEEDIKTADEIKNSILEKMRVNAQARKVDKTNNILNKFKREEI
;
A
#
# COMPACT_ATOMS: atom_id res chain seq x y z
N MET A 1 12.60 29.45 -30.84
CA MET A 1 12.23 28.05 -30.59
C MET A 1 13.36 27.24 -31.13
N ASP A 2 14.12 26.63 -30.24
CA ASP A 2 15.31 25.89 -30.62
C ASP A 2 14.88 24.64 -31.41
N LYS A 3 15.76 24.13 -32.29
CA LYS A 3 15.45 22.94 -33.10
C LYS A 3 15.06 21.72 -32.26
N MET A 4 15.48 21.69 -30.99
CA MET A 4 15.13 20.66 -30.01
C MET A 4 13.63 20.69 -29.68
N ASP A 5 13.06 21.89 -29.47
CA ASP A 5 11.65 22.06 -29.10
C ASP A 5 10.69 21.60 -30.19
N SER A 6 11.09 21.71 -31.46
CA SER A 6 10.26 21.31 -32.61
C SER A 6 10.05 19.79 -32.67
N ALA A 7 11.11 19.01 -32.46
CA ALA A 7 11.01 17.55 -32.51
C ALA A 7 10.15 17.00 -31.35
N VAL A 8 10.28 17.61 -30.18
CA VAL A 8 9.47 17.28 -29.00
C VAL A 8 8.00 17.62 -29.25
N LEU A 9 7.73 18.81 -29.80
CA LEU A 9 6.36 19.25 -30.08
C LEU A 9 5.65 18.33 -31.08
N GLU A 10 6.33 17.91 -32.14
CA GLU A 10 5.74 16.98 -33.13
C GLU A 10 5.40 15.63 -32.50
N ALA A 11 6.23 15.10 -31.61
CA ALA A 11 5.97 13.82 -30.94
C ALA A 11 4.70 13.88 -30.07
N TYR A 12 4.48 14.98 -29.35
CA TYR A 12 3.28 15.15 -28.54
C TYR A 12 2.04 15.50 -29.37
N LYS A 13 2.20 16.28 -30.44
CA LYS A 13 1.11 16.71 -31.32
C LYS A 13 0.31 15.54 -31.91
N GLU A 14 0.95 14.41 -32.18
CA GLU A 14 0.26 13.24 -32.73
C GLU A 14 -0.82 12.68 -31.76
N LYS A 15 -0.60 12.82 -30.44
CA LYS A 15 -1.49 12.28 -29.41
C LYS A 15 -2.36 13.35 -28.76
N PHE A 16 -1.95 14.61 -28.83
CA PHE A 16 -2.66 15.73 -28.24
C PHE A 16 -4.01 15.99 -28.93
N THR A 17 -5.08 16.08 -28.16
CA THR A 17 -6.44 16.30 -28.69
C THR A 17 -6.77 17.76 -28.98
N GLY A 18 -5.98 18.72 -28.47
CA GLY A 18 -6.18 20.16 -28.67
C GLY A 18 -5.36 20.76 -29.83
N ASP A 19 -5.31 22.09 -29.87
CA ASP A 19 -4.61 22.82 -30.93
C ASP A 19 -3.10 22.92 -30.70
N GLU A 20 -2.32 23.00 -31.79
CA GLU A 20 -0.85 23.07 -31.72
C GLU A 20 -0.35 24.33 -30.97
N GLU A 21 -1.08 25.44 -31.05
CA GLU A 21 -0.74 26.67 -30.32
C GLU A 21 -0.90 26.52 -28.80
N ASP A 22 -1.88 25.74 -28.36
CA ASP A 22 -2.05 25.42 -26.94
C ASP A 22 -0.93 24.51 -26.46
N LEU A 23 -0.58 23.47 -27.24
CA LEU A 23 0.54 22.60 -26.93
C LEU A 23 1.87 23.37 -26.85
N LYS A 24 2.10 24.31 -27.78
CA LYS A 24 3.27 25.22 -27.73
C LYS A 24 3.28 26.06 -26.47
N THR A 25 2.12 26.54 -26.04
CA THR A 25 1.99 27.34 -24.82
C THR A 25 2.28 26.50 -23.57
N LEU A 26 1.79 25.27 -23.51
CA LEU A 26 2.09 24.33 -22.41
C LEU A 26 3.58 24.02 -22.31
N VAL A 27 4.23 23.72 -23.44
CA VAL A 27 5.67 23.44 -23.48
C VAL A 27 6.49 24.67 -23.10
N LYS A 28 6.16 25.85 -23.65
CA LYS A 28 6.88 27.09 -23.37
C LYS A 28 6.78 27.55 -21.91
N ASN A 29 5.64 27.30 -21.27
CA ASN A 29 5.41 27.65 -19.88
C ASN A 29 5.88 26.58 -18.89
N GLU A 30 6.46 25.47 -19.39
CA GLU A 30 6.89 24.33 -18.57
C GLU A 30 5.76 23.85 -17.63
N THR A 31 4.56 23.71 -18.19
CA THR A 31 3.35 23.37 -17.42
C THR A 31 3.41 21.93 -16.91
N TRP A 32 3.12 21.74 -15.62
CA TRP A 32 2.93 20.43 -15.00
C TRP A 32 1.44 20.10 -14.95
N LEU A 33 1.09 18.89 -15.38
CA LEU A 33 -0.29 18.43 -15.49
C LEU A 33 -0.53 17.25 -14.55
N THR A 34 -1.73 17.17 -13.99
CA THR A 34 -2.21 15.99 -13.28
C THR A 34 -2.47 14.84 -14.25
N ALA A 35 -2.52 13.61 -13.73
CA ALA A 35 -2.81 12.43 -14.55
C ALA A 35 -4.19 12.52 -15.24
N GLN A 36 -5.17 13.12 -14.55
CA GLN A 36 -6.50 13.40 -15.11
C GLN A 36 -6.42 14.37 -16.30
N GLU A 37 -5.71 15.49 -16.16
CA GLU A 37 -5.54 16.47 -17.24
C GLU A 37 -4.79 15.86 -18.43
N CYS A 38 -3.75 15.05 -18.19
CA CYS A 38 -3.05 14.33 -19.25
C CYS A 38 -3.98 13.38 -20.03
N PHE A 39 -4.90 12.70 -19.33
CA PHE A 39 -5.88 11.83 -19.97
C PHE A 39 -6.86 12.62 -20.84
N GLU A 40 -7.38 13.74 -20.33
CA GLU A 40 -8.29 14.62 -21.08
C GLU A 40 -7.64 15.23 -22.32
N LEU A 41 -6.35 15.56 -22.23
CA LEU A 41 -5.54 16.10 -23.32
C LEU A 41 -5.02 15.04 -24.31
N GLY A 42 -5.40 13.77 -24.14
CA GLY A 42 -4.98 12.66 -25.01
C GLY A 42 -3.52 12.25 -24.85
N LEU A 43 -2.83 12.81 -23.85
CA LEU A 43 -1.44 12.52 -23.52
C LEU A 43 -1.30 11.26 -22.64
N CYS A 44 -2.42 10.72 -22.14
CA CYS A 44 -2.49 9.49 -21.37
C CYS A 44 -3.66 8.62 -21.86
N SER A 45 -3.45 7.31 -21.96
CA SER A 45 -4.45 6.37 -22.49
C SER A 45 -5.40 5.82 -21.43
N GLU A 46 -4.96 5.71 -20.18
CA GLU A 46 -5.69 5.07 -19.07
C GLU A 46 -5.28 5.71 -17.75
N LEU A 47 -6.25 5.91 -16.85
CA LEU A 47 -6.03 6.42 -15.51
C LEU A 47 -6.17 5.28 -14.49
N PHE A 48 -5.13 5.08 -13.68
CA PHE A 48 -5.17 4.14 -12.57
C PHE A 48 -5.36 4.91 -11.27
N GLU A 49 -6.33 4.50 -10.45
CA GLU A 49 -6.33 4.88 -9.05
C GLU A 49 -5.23 4.08 -8.35
N GLU A 50 -4.38 4.76 -7.57
CA GLU A 50 -3.52 4.05 -6.63
C GLU A 50 -4.43 3.26 -5.68
N GLU A 51 -4.44 1.94 -5.84
CA GLU A 51 -4.94 1.04 -4.82
C GLU A 51 -4.12 1.34 -3.57
N LYS A 52 -4.72 2.11 -2.64
CA LYS A 52 -4.17 2.20 -1.30
C LYS A 52 -4.02 0.75 -0.85
N PRO A 53 -2.84 0.34 -0.35
CA PRO A 53 -2.75 -0.96 0.28
C PRO A 53 -3.88 -1.00 1.28
N GLU A 54 -4.78 -1.99 1.14
CA GLU A 54 -5.74 -2.28 2.17
C GLU A 54 -4.90 -2.54 3.42
N GLU A 55 -4.75 -1.52 4.27
CA GLU A 55 -4.32 -1.77 5.62
C GLU A 55 -5.35 -2.78 6.11
N ASP A 56 -4.92 -4.00 6.41
CA ASP A 56 -5.68 -4.98 7.18
C ASP A 56 -5.96 -4.31 8.55
N ILE A 57 -6.90 -3.38 8.59
CA ILE A 57 -7.35 -2.69 9.79
C ILE A 57 -8.17 -3.73 10.52
N LYS A 58 -7.47 -4.56 11.28
CA LYS A 58 -8.09 -5.50 12.21
C LYS A 58 -9.02 -4.69 13.10
N THR A 59 -10.28 -5.07 13.10
CA THR A 59 -11.27 -4.50 14.01
C THR A 59 -10.80 -4.66 15.45
N ALA A 60 -11.28 -3.77 16.34
CA ALA A 60 -10.95 -3.84 17.75
C ALA A 60 -11.29 -5.23 18.36
N ASP A 61 -12.34 -5.88 17.85
CA ASP A 61 -12.75 -7.22 18.25
C ASP A 61 -11.78 -8.32 17.79
N GLU A 62 -11.24 -8.24 16.58
CA GLU A 62 -10.22 -9.19 16.10
C GLU A 62 -8.92 -9.08 16.90
N ILE A 63 -8.50 -7.86 17.24
CA ILE A 63 -7.35 -7.60 18.09
C ILE A 63 -7.60 -8.18 19.50
N LYS A 64 -8.75 -7.88 20.09
CA LYS A 64 -9.15 -8.41 21.41
C LYS A 64 -9.16 -9.93 21.43
N ASN A 65 -9.76 -10.57 20.42
CA ASN A 65 -9.82 -12.01 20.31
C ASN A 65 -8.42 -12.65 20.18
N SER A 66 -7.53 -12.05 19.38
CA SER A 66 -6.13 -12.48 19.25
C SER A 66 -5.38 -12.39 20.58
N ILE A 67 -5.56 -11.31 21.34
CA ILE A 67 -4.94 -11.13 22.67
C ILE A 67 -5.47 -12.17 23.65
N LEU A 68 -6.80 -12.36 23.72
CA LEU A 68 -7.41 -13.32 24.62
C LEU A 68 -6.92 -14.75 24.35
N GLU A 69 -6.76 -15.11 23.08
CA GLU A 69 -6.26 -16.43 22.71
C GLU A 69 -4.80 -16.63 23.14
N LYS A 70 -3.93 -15.66 22.87
CA LYS A 70 -2.53 -15.70 23.36
C LYS A 70 -2.46 -15.83 24.88
N MET A 71 -3.34 -15.16 25.62
CA MET A 71 -3.39 -15.26 27.08
C MET A 71 -3.85 -16.63 27.56
N ARG A 72 -4.82 -17.27 26.89
CA ARG A 72 -5.28 -18.63 27.21
C ARG A 72 -4.19 -19.67 26.99
N VAL A 73 -3.51 -19.61 25.85
CA VAL A 73 -2.38 -20.50 25.53
C VAL A 73 -1.28 -20.37 26.60
N ASN A 74 -0.90 -19.15 26.95
CA ASN A 74 0.11 -18.90 27.99
C ASN A 74 -0.34 -19.38 29.39
N ALA A 75 -1.62 -19.25 29.73
CA ALA A 75 -2.15 -19.73 31.00
C ALA A 75 -2.18 -21.28 31.08
N GLN A 76 -2.45 -21.96 29.97
CA GLN A 76 -2.41 -23.41 29.89
C GLN A 76 -0.98 -23.95 29.98
N ALA A 77 -0.02 -23.33 29.28
CA ALA A 77 1.39 -23.67 29.41
C ALA A 77 1.89 -23.59 30.87
N ARG A 78 1.52 -22.52 31.60
CA ARG A 78 1.87 -22.37 33.02
C ARG A 78 1.23 -23.40 33.95
N LYS A 79 0.04 -23.93 33.62
CA LYS A 79 -0.60 -25.00 34.41
C LYS A 79 0.09 -26.35 34.21
N VAL A 80 0.52 -26.66 32.99
CA VAL A 80 1.25 -27.90 32.67
C VAL A 80 2.58 -27.96 33.44
N ASP A 81 3.34 -26.85 33.47
CA ASP A 81 4.60 -26.78 34.23
C ASP A 81 4.43 -26.97 35.75
N LYS A 82 3.35 -26.43 36.33
CA LYS A 82 3.10 -26.54 37.78
C LYS A 82 2.70 -27.96 38.18
N THR A 83 1.94 -28.65 37.32
CA THR A 83 1.44 -30.01 37.62
C THR A 83 2.57 -31.04 37.55
N ASN A 84 3.45 -30.93 36.56
CA ASN A 84 4.63 -31.80 36.41
C ASN A 84 5.60 -31.68 37.59
N ASN A 85 5.80 -30.47 38.12
CA ASN A 85 6.72 -30.24 39.25
C ASN A 85 6.19 -30.76 40.59
N ILE A 86 4.87 -30.74 40.82
CA ILE A 86 4.27 -31.19 42.07
C ILE A 86 4.14 -32.73 42.11
N LEU A 87 3.68 -33.35 41.01
CA LEU A 87 3.58 -34.83 40.90
C LEU A 87 4.94 -35.53 41.05
N ASN A 88 6.02 -34.91 40.55
CA ASN A 88 7.38 -35.44 40.65
C ASN A 88 8.02 -35.26 42.04
N LYS A 89 7.37 -34.54 42.96
CA LYS A 89 7.81 -34.41 44.35
C LYS A 89 7.25 -35.53 45.21
N PHE A 90 6.00 -35.92 45.01
CA PHE A 90 5.36 -37.01 45.76
C PHE A 90 5.91 -38.40 45.40
N LYS A 91 6.38 -38.61 44.16
CA LYS A 91 7.01 -39.88 43.76
C LYS A 91 8.43 -40.13 44.30
N ARG A 92 9.02 -39.15 45.00
CA ARG A 92 10.40 -39.24 45.51
C ARG A 92 10.50 -39.57 47.00
N GLU A 93 9.38 -39.67 47.71
CA GLU A 93 9.32 -39.94 49.17
C GLU A 93 8.92 -41.38 49.52
N GLU A 94 8.75 -42.28 48.54
CA GLU A 94 8.62 -43.73 48.76
C GLU A 94 9.91 -44.46 48.36
N ILE A 95 11.00 -44.23 49.08
CA ILE A 95 12.15 -45.16 49.23
C ILE A 95 12.68 -45.02 50.66
#